data_AF-A0A1E1XL60-F1
#
_entry.id   AF-A0A1E1XL60-F1
#
_cell.length_a   1.000
_cell.length_b   1.000
_cell.length_c   1.000
_cell.angle_alpha   90.00
_cell.angle_beta   90.00
_cell.angle_gamma   90.00
#
_symmetry.space_group_name_H-M   'P 1'
#
loop_
_entity.id
_entity.type
_entity.pdbx_description
1 polymer ?
#
loop_
_entity_poly.entity_id
_entity_poly.type
_entity_poly.pdbx_seq_one_letter_code
_entity_poly.pdbx_strand_id
1 'polypeptide(L)'
;KHREEIVGKRFLCVNSAGKAKLSKPPDLDWRAGIIRAASHKDPKHPELSVLVEFDNADWKRREWIRVYEDPFAAFLVEETLTWHVRNPDETPSPALNFNSYIDRVGVWEQALKPI
;
A
#
# COMPACT_ATOMS: atom_id res chain seq x y z
N LYS A 1 -6.90 -0.81 23.68
CA LYS A 1 -7.19 -0.57 22.24
C LYS A 1 -6.01 0.20 21.68
N HIS A 2 -5.10 -0.44 20.95
CA HIS A 2 -3.93 0.21 20.36
C HIS A 2 -4.37 1.02 19.13
N ARG A 3 -3.73 2.16 18.88
CA ARG A 3 -4.03 3.05 17.76
C ARG A 3 -3.22 2.61 16.55
N GLU A 4 -3.87 2.28 15.44
CA GLU A 4 -3.16 2.10 14.17
C GLU A 4 -2.77 3.48 13.63
N GLU A 5 -1.50 3.83 13.78
CA GLU A 5 -0.93 5.04 13.20
C GLU A 5 -0.48 4.74 11.77
N ILE A 6 -1.10 5.38 10.78
CA ILE A 6 -0.71 5.25 9.37
C ILE A 6 0.27 6.33 8.93
N VAL A 7 0.40 7.41 9.70
CA VAL A 7 1.35 8.49 9.39
C VAL A 7 2.77 8.01 9.65
N GLY A 8 3.68 8.33 8.75
CA GLY A 8 5.08 7.87 8.76
C GLY A 8 5.28 6.48 8.14
N LYS A 9 4.20 5.74 7.88
CA LYS A 9 4.28 4.41 7.28
C LYS A 9 4.50 4.45 5.78
N ARG A 10 5.14 3.40 5.23
CA ARG A 10 5.21 3.21 3.79
C ARG A 10 3.86 2.79 3.23
N PHE A 11 3.60 3.17 1.99
CA PHE A 11 2.46 2.68 1.22
C PHE A 11 2.89 2.23 -0.17
N LEU A 12 2.06 1.36 -0.76
CA LEU A 12 2.11 0.93 -2.15
C LEU A 12 0.73 1.17 -2.76
N CYS A 13 0.66 1.75 -3.96
CA CYS A 13 -0.60 1.91 -4.66
C CYS A 13 -0.49 1.67 -6.15
N VAL A 14 -1.62 1.33 -6.75
CA VAL A 14 -1.81 1.22 -8.20
C VAL A 14 -3.05 2.01 -8.55
N ASN A 15 -2.92 2.99 -9.44
CA ASN A 15 -4.07 3.72 -9.96
C ASN A 15 -4.80 2.85 -11.01
N SER A 16 -6.13 2.89 -11.03
CA SER A 16 -6.96 2.19 -12.04
C SER A 16 -7.02 2.93 -13.38
N ALA A 17 -6.33 4.07 -13.50
CA ALA A 17 -6.24 4.87 -14.72
C ALA A 17 -5.42 4.15 -15.81
N GLY A 18 -6.01 3.12 -16.43
CA GLY A 18 -5.50 2.44 -17.62
C GLY A 18 -5.11 0.99 -17.39
N LYS A 19 -5.79 0.08 -18.11
CA LYS A 19 -5.38 -1.32 -18.39
C LYS A 19 -5.18 -2.31 -17.22
N ALA A 20 -5.30 -1.87 -15.95
CA ALA A 20 -5.10 -2.73 -14.77
C ALA A 20 -6.04 -3.97 -14.69
N LYS A 21 -7.17 -3.99 -15.41
CA LYS A 21 -8.11 -5.13 -15.41
C LYS A 21 -7.56 -6.42 -16.05
N LEU A 22 -6.41 -6.38 -16.73
CA LEU A 22 -5.87 -7.54 -17.49
C LEU A 22 -4.44 -7.94 -17.12
N SER A 23 -3.75 -7.17 -16.27
CA SER A 23 -2.37 -7.41 -15.87
C SER A 23 -2.30 -8.15 -14.54
N LYS A 24 -1.35 -9.08 -14.39
CA LYS A 24 -1.09 -9.70 -13.09
C LYS A 24 -0.53 -8.63 -12.14
N PRO A 25 -0.72 -8.73 -10.81
CA PRO A 25 -0.18 -7.79 -9.84
C PRO A 25 1.29 -7.41 -10.03
N PRO A 26 2.23 -8.32 -10.36
CA PRO A 26 3.62 -7.93 -10.61
C PRO A 26 3.81 -6.99 -11.81
N ASP A 27 2.89 -6.99 -12.77
CA ASP A 27 2.97 -6.22 -14.01
C ASP A 27 2.26 -4.85 -13.91
N LEU A 28 1.71 -4.52 -12.73
CA LEU A 28 1.04 -3.23 -12.49
C LEU A 28 2.04 -2.10 -12.30
N ASP A 29 1.62 -0.88 -12.60
CA ASP A 29 2.40 0.34 -12.36
C ASP A 29 2.36 0.73 -10.88
N TRP A 30 3.07 -0.05 -10.06
CA TRP A 30 3.18 0.18 -8.63
C TRP A 30 3.92 1.48 -8.33
N ARG A 31 3.29 2.29 -7.49
CA ARG A 31 3.90 3.50 -6.93
C ARG A 31 4.05 3.33 -5.43
N ALA A 32 5.19 3.78 -4.91
CA ALA A 32 5.53 3.67 -3.51
C ALA A 32 5.82 5.06 -2.91
N GLY A 33 5.66 5.17 -1.60
CA GLY A 33 5.96 6.40 -0.88
C GLY A 33 5.70 6.30 0.61
N ILE A 34 5.62 7.47 1.25
CA ILE A 34 5.38 7.63 2.69
C ILE A 34 4.13 8.46 2.92
N ILE A 35 3.31 8.05 3.89
CA ILE A 35 2.17 8.84 4.36
C ILE A 35 2.68 9.93 5.31
N ARG A 36 2.46 11.21 4.97
CA ARG A 36 2.92 12.38 5.73
C ARG A 36 1.87 12.94 6.68
N ALA A 37 0.59 12.76 6.35
CA ALA A 37 -0.54 13.14 7.21
C ALA A 37 -1.79 12.32 6.84
N ALA A 38 -2.76 12.29 7.74
CA ALA A 38 -4.06 11.64 7.55
C ALA A 38 -5.18 12.54 8.08
N SER A 39 -6.32 12.59 7.38
CA SER A 39 -7.48 13.40 7.78
C SER A 39 -8.25 12.79 8.95
N HIS A 40 -8.26 11.46 9.05
CA HIS A 40 -8.99 10.72 10.08
C HIS A 40 -8.04 9.82 10.88
N LYS A 41 -8.40 9.57 12.14
CA LYS A 41 -7.66 8.64 13.01
C LYS A 41 -7.99 7.18 12.74
N ASP A 42 -9.21 6.91 12.28
CA ASP A 42 -9.65 5.56 11.94
C ASP A 42 -9.23 5.26 10.48
N PRO A 43 -8.34 4.27 10.26
CA PRO A 43 -7.94 3.89 8.91
C PRO A 43 -9.09 3.38 8.05
N LYS A 44 -10.20 2.92 8.65
CA LYS A 44 -11.37 2.39 7.94
C LYS A 44 -12.44 3.44 7.66
N HIS A 45 -12.18 4.71 8.00
CA HIS A 45 -13.13 5.78 7.76
C HIS A 45 -13.35 5.97 6.25
N PRO A 46 -14.60 5.98 5.75
CA PRO A 46 -14.87 6.04 4.30
C PRO A 46 -14.33 7.31 3.64
N GLU A 47 -14.27 8.42 4.37
CA GLU A 47 -13.72 9.70 3.89
C GLU A 47 -12.23 9.88 4.24
N LEU A 48 -11.51 8.79 4.54
CA LEU A 48 -10.09 8.86 4.83
C LEU A 48 -9.34 9.45 3.64
N SER A 49 -8.61 10.53 3.91
CA SER A 49 -7.66 11.14 3.00
C SER A 49 -6.27 11.14 3.62
N VAL A 50 -5.25 10.90 2.81
CA VAL A 50 -3.85 10.87 3.23
C VAL A 50 -3.01 11.80 2.37
N LEU A 51 -2.15 12.59 3.01
CA LEU A 51 -1.13 13.35 2.30
C LEU A 51 0.05 12.43 2.06
N VAL A 52 0.41 12.21 0.80
CA VAL A 52 1.49 11.28 0.43
C VAL A 52 2.69 12.00 -0.15
N GLU A 53 3.86 11.41 0.05
CA GLU A 53 5.10 11.74 -0.63
C GLU A 53 5.56 10.50 -1.38
N PHE A 54 5.59 10.56 -2.72
CA PHE A 54 6.06 9.44 -3.54
C PHE A 54 7.59 9.40 -3.59
N ASP A 55 8.17 8.19 -3.58
CA ASP A 55 9.63 7.99 -3.53
C ASP A 55 10.38 8.68 -4.67
N ASN A 56 9.77 8.73 -5.86
CA ASN A 56 10.38 9.29 -7.07
C ASN A 56 9.89 10.71 -7.39
N ALA A 57 9.32 11.43 -6.40
CA ALA A 57 8.78 12.77 -6.58
C ALA A 57 9.37 13.76 -5.57
N ASP A 58 9.56 15.01 -6.00
CA ASP A 58 9.95 16.10 -5.11
C ASP A 58 8.90 16.31 -4.00
N TRP A 59 9.32 16.66 -2.78
CA TRP A 59 8.44 16.90 -1.65
C TRP A 59 7.37 17.98 -1.91
N LYS A 60 7.59 18.91 -2.85
CA LYS A 60 6.60 19.90 -3.29
C LYS A 60 5.44 19.30 -4.08
N ARG A 61 5.60 18.07 -4.57
CA ARG A 61 4.57 17.29 -5.29
C ARG A 61 3.73 16.41 -4.37
N ARG A 62 3.86 16.58 -3.04
CA ARG A 62 2.96 15.92 -2.10
C ARG A 62 1.52 16.24 -2.45
N GLU A 63 0.68 15.21 -2.44
CA GLU A 63 -0.72 15.32 -2.82
C GLU A 63 -1.61 14.63 -1.79
N TRP A 64 -2.82 15.16 -1.63
CA TRP A 64 -3.86 14.50 -0.84
C TRP A 64 -4.57 13.48 -1.72
N ILE A 65 -4.66 12.26 -1.20
CA ILE A 65 -5.31 11.13 -1.84
C ILE A 65 -6.52 10.73 -1.00
N ARG A 66 -7.68 10.53 -1.64
CA ARG A 66 -8.88 9.97 -0.98
C ARG A 66 -8.86 8.46 -1.12
N VAL A 67 -8.47 7.74 -0.06
CA VAL A 67 -8.10 6.32 -0.13
C VAL A 67 -9.22 5.45 -0.70
N TYR A 68 -10.47 5.72 -0.32
CA TYR A 68 -11.64 4.92 -0.72
C TYR A 68 -12.42 5.49 -1.91
N GLU A 69 -12.23 6.77 -2.25
CA GLU A 69 -12.95 7.44 -3.34
C GLU A 69 -12.16 7.49 -4.64
N ASP A 70 -10.85 7.73 -4.56
CA ASP A 70 -9.99 7.79 -5.74
C ASP A 70 -9.96 6.41 -6.42
N PRO A 71 -9.75 6.36 -7.75
CA PRO A 71 -9.86 5.13 -8.51
C PRO A 71 -8.63 4.23 -8.33
N PHE A 72 -8.26 3.82 -7.11
CA PHE A 72 -7.19 2.85 -6.91
C PHE A 72 -7.63 1.43 -7.26
N ALA A 73 -6.71 0.70 -7.90
CA ALA A 73 -6.80 -0.73 -8.11
C ALA A 73 -6.26 -1.47 -6.88
N ALA A 74 -5.23 -0.91 -6.23
CA ALA A 74 -4.71 -1.35 -4.94
C ALA A 74 -4.19 -0.16 -4.11
N PHE A 75 -4.34 -0.23 -2.79
CA PHE A 75 -3.75 0.69 -1.83
C PHE A 75 -3.39 -0.07 -0.56
N LEU A 76 -2.09 -0.20 -0.30
CA LEU A 76 -1.51 -1.04 0.75
C LEU A 76 -0.70 -0.15 1.68
N VAL A 77 -0.78 -0.39 2.99
CA VAL A 77 -0.04 0.37 4.00
C VAL A 77 0.77 -0.59 4.84
N GLU A 78 2.04 -0.26 5.07
CA GLU A 78 2.93 -1.03 5.93
C GLU A 78 2.27 -1.36 7.27
N GLU A 79 2.42 -2.59 7.72
CA GLU A 79 1.96 -3.03 9.03
C GLU A 79 3.14 -3.08 9.99
N THR A 80 4.08 -3.97 9.69
CA THR A 80 5.20 -4.34 10.56
C THR A 80 6.35 -4.98 9.76
N LEU A 81 7.51 -5.12 10.39
CA LEU A 81 8.62 -5.92 9.88
C LEU A 81 8.46 -7.38 10.34
N THR A 82 8.61 -8.31 9.42
CA THR A 82 8.54 -9.75 9.67
C THR A 82 9.79 -10.45 9.15
N TRP A 83 10.09 -11.64 9.68
CA TRP A 83 11.10 -12.52 9.10
C TRP A 83 10.42 -13.47 8.13
N HIS A 84 10.89 -13.49 6.89
CA HIS A 84 10.29 -14.30 5.83
C HIS A 84 11.28 -15.31 5.28
N VAL A 85 10.77 -16.50 4.96
CA VAL A 85 11.49 -17.62 4.35
C VAL A 85 10.71 -18.01 3.10
N ARG A 86 11.28 -17.79 1.90
CA ARG A 86 10.59 -18.16 0.63
C ARG A 86 10.72 -19.65 0.34
N ASN A 87 11.88 -20.23 0.60
CA ASN A 87 12.14 -21.66 0.42
C ASN A 87 12.67 -22.27 1.72
N PRO A 88 12.37 -23.54 2.03
CA PRO A 88 12.79 -24.20 3.28
C PRO A 88 14.30 -24.14 3.56
N ASP A 89 15.11 -24.09 2.51
CA ASP A 89 16.58 -24.12 2.59
C ASP A 89 17.21 -22.71 2.67
N GLU A 90 16.40 -21.65 2.67
CA GLU A 90 16.88 -20.26 2.69
C GLU A 90 17.02 -19.70 4.11
N THR A 91 17.99 -18.81 4.28
CA THR A 91 18.11 -18.02 5.51
C THR A 91 16.96 -17.00 5.59
N PRO A 92 16.27 -16.88 6.74
CA PRO A 92 15.22 -15.88 6.92
C PRO A 92 15.73 -14.47 6.60
N SER A 93 14.97 -13.75 5.80
CA SER A 93 15.27 -12.37 5.41
C SER A 93 14.21 -11.43 5.98
N PRO A 94 14.57 -10.20 6.41
CA PRO A 94 13.58 -9.23 6.86
C PRO A 94 12.71 -8.78 5.69
N ALA A 95 11.40 -8.72 5.91
CA ALA A 95 10.40 -8.32 4.94
C ALA A 95 9.34 -7.42 5.58
N LEU A 96 8.90 -6.40 4.83
CA LEU A 96 7.77 -5.57 5.25
C LEU A 96 6.46 -6.31 4.97
N ASN A 97 5.61 -6.35 6.00
CA ASN A 97 4.22 -6.78 5.88
C ASN A 97 3.33 -5.56 5.56
N PHE A 98 2.29 -5.74 4.76
CA PHE A 98 1.31 -4.71 4.42
C PHE A 98 -0.13 -5.10 4.75
N ASN A 99 -0.88 -4.13 5.27
CA ASN A 99 -2.34 -4.18 5.34
C ASN A 99 -2.96 -3.65 4.05
N SER A 100 -3.95 -4.37 3.53
CA SER A 100 -4.73 -3.94 2.37
C SER A 100 -5.90 -3.04 2.76
N TYR A 101 -5.96 -1.85 2.18
CA TYR A 101 -7.08 -0.93 2.32
C TYR A 101 -7.99 -1.03 1.10
N ILE A 102 -7.38 -1.21 -0.08
CA ILE A 102 -8.03 -1.47 -1.35
C ILE A 102 -7.28 -2.61 -2.04
N ASP A 103 -7.99 -3.64 -2.47
CA ASP A 103 -7.49 -4.69 -3.37
C ASP A 103 -8.58 -5.09 -4.38
N ARG A 104 -8.57 -4.43 -5.54
CA ARG A 104 -9.48 -4.74 -6.67
C ARG A 104 -8.81 -5.63 -7.72
N VAL A 105 -7.55 -5.98 -7.52
CA VAL A 105 -6.73 -6.76 -8.48
C VAL A 105 -6.36 -8.15 -7.94
N GLY A 106 -6.84 -8.50 -6.74
CA GLY A 106 -6.67 -9.81 -6.14
C GLY A 106 -5.24 -10.07 -5.70
N VAL A 107 -4.53 -9.05 -5.20
CA VAL A 107 -3.16 -9.19 -4.67
C VAL A 107 -3.09 -10.28 -3.58
N TRP A 108 -4.09 -10.38 -2.71
CA TRP A 108 -4.14 -11.39 -1.65
C TRP A 108 -4.60 -12.78 -2.11
N GLU A 109 -5.17 -12.89 -3.31
CA GLU A 109 -5.62 -14.15 -3.91
C GLU A 109 -4.49 -14.87 -4.65
N GLN A 110 -3.32 -14.24 -4.75
CA GLN A 110 -2.18 -14.76 -5.49
C GLN A 110 -1.37 -15.77 -4.68
N ALA A 111 -0.78 -16.74 -5.37
CA ALA A 111 0.17 -17.69 -4.77
C ALA A 111 1.40 -16.98 -4.17
N LEU A 112 1.83 -15.86 -4.77
CA LEU A 112 2.92 -14.99 -4.30
C LEU A 112 2.36 -13.69 -3.70
N LYS A 113 1.38 -13.81 -2.80
CA LYS A 113 0.83 -12.65 -2.10
C LYS A 113 1.89 -11.95 -1.25
N PRO A 114 1.76 -10.63 -1.03
CA PRO A 114 2.50 -9.92 0.00
C PRO A 114 2.33 -10.60 1.36
N ILE A 115 3.39 -10.50 2.15
CA ILE A 115 3.44 -10.99 3.55
C ILE A 115 2.66 -10.03 4.42
#